data_AF-A0A7C4X6E3-F1
#
_entry.id   AF-A0A7C4X6E3-F1
#
_cell.length_a   1.000
_cell.length_b   1.000
_cell.length_c   1.000
_cell.angle_alpha   90.00
_cell.angle_beta   90.00
_cell.angle_gamma   90.00
#
_symmetry.space_group_name_H-M   'P 1'
#
loop_
_entity.id
_entity.type
_entity.pdbx_description
1 polymer ?
#
loop_
_entity_poly.entity_id
_entity_poly.type
_entity_poly.pdbx_seq_one_letter_code
_entity_poly.pdbx_strand_id
1 'polypeptide(L)'
;MNEANKRLNIRDEMERASEVLRAARLLYDNGFVKDAISRLYYSILYSVRALLLTKGLEPKSHEAALRLFGLHFVKSGAFEPRDSHVFSKLMKYREEADYNPTYIFMPEDFTELATEADRLIQKIAGYLKDLGYA
;
A
#
# COMPACT_ATOMS: atom_id res chain seq x y z
N MET A 1 0.20 -17.92 -14.63
CA MET A 1 -0.39 -18.26 -13.31
C MET A 1 -1.80 -18.80 -13.54
N ASN A 2 -2.17 -19.95 -12.97
CA ASN A 2 -3.55 -20.45 -13.04
C ASN A 2 -4.45 -19.63 -12.09
N GLU A 3 -5.78 -19.79 -12.21
CA GLU A 3 -6.72 -18.96 -11.46
C GLU A 3 -6.69 -19.22 -9.93
N ALA A 4 -6.46 -20.47 -9.52
CA ALA A 4 -6.31 -20.83 -8.11
C ALA A 4 -5.09 -20.16 -7.47
N ASN A 5 -3.93 -20.21 -8.14
CA ASN A 5 -2.70 -19.58 -7.67
C ASN A 5 -2.82 -18.06 -7.65
N LYS A 6 -3.55 -17.46 -8.61
CA LYS A 6 -3.81 -16.02 -8.61
C LYS A 6 -4.60 -15.62 -7.35
N ARG A 7 -5.67 -16.35 -7.03
CA ARG A 7 -6.50 -16.11 -5.85
C ARG A 7 -5.70 -16.24 -4.55
N LEU A 8 -4.85 -17.27 -4.47
CA LEU A 8 -3.96 -17.47 -3.32
C LEU A 8 -2.98 -16.29 -3.19
N ASN A 9 -2.25 -15.94 -4.25
CA ASN A 9 -1.28 -14.84 -4.20
C ASN A 9 -1.92 -13.49 -3.85
N ILE A 10 -3.14 -13.22 -4.33
CA ILE A 10 -3.90 -12.01 -3.96
C ILE A 10 -4.23 -12.01 -2.47
N ARG A 11 -4.70 -13.15 -1.93
CA ARG A 11 -4.98 -13.31 -0.51
C ARG A 11 -3.72 -13.09 0.32
N ASP A 12 -2.62 -13.75 -0.03
CA ASP A 12 -1.36 -13.67 0.71
C ASP A 12 -0.82 -12.22 0.76
N GLU A 13 -0.91 -11.47 -0.35
CA GLU A 13 -0.52 -10.05 -0.36
C GLU A 13 -1.44 -9.18 0.51
N MET A 14 -2.76 -9.46 0.55
CA MET A 14 -3.70 -8.73 1.41
C MET A 14 -3.54 -9.09 2.90
N GLU A 15 -3.27 -10.35 3.22
CA GLU A 15 -2.94 -10.79 4.58
C GLU A 15 -1.67 -10.10 5.07
N ARG A 16 -0.62 -10.11 4.23
CA ARG A 16 0.64 -9.40 4.51
C ARG A 16 0.42 -7.90 4.68
N ALA A 17 -0.41 -7.27 3.86
CA ALA A 17 -0.78 -5.86 4.02
C ALA A 17 -1.41 -5.61 5.39
N SER A 18 -2.37 -6.43 5.80
CA SER A 18 -3.03 -6.33 7.10
C SER A 18 -2.06 -6.51 8.28
N GLU A 19 -1.17 -7.50 8.21
CA GLU A 19 -0.14 -7.73 9.21
C GLU A 19 0.78 -6.52 9.38
N VAL A 20 1.26 -5.98 8.26
CA VAL A 20 2.17 -4.83 8.27
C VAL A 20 1.47 -3.56 8.75
N LEU A 21 0.18 -3.36 8.42
CA LEU A 21 -0.60 -2.25 8.96
C LEU A 21 -0.76 -2.33 10.48
N ARG A 22 -1.01 -3.53 11.03
CA ARG A 22 -1.05 -3.74 12.48
C ARG A 22 0.31 -3.41 13.11
N ALA A 23 1.41 -3.86 12.50
CA ALA A 23 2.75 -3.53 12.96
C ALA A 23 3.03 -2.01 12.92
N ALA A 24 2.59 -1.31 11.87
CA ALA A 24 2.72 0.15 11.77
C ALA A 24 2.05 0.86 12.95
N ARG A 25 0.83 0.45 13.31
CA ARG A 25 0.09 1.02 14.45
C ARG A 25 0.79 0.73 15.78
N LEU A 26 1.23 -0.50 16.00
CA LEU A 26 1.97 -0.85 17.22
C LEU A 26 3.26 -0.04 17.37
N LEU A 27 4.00 0.18 16.28
CA LEU A 27 5.21 1.00 16.29
C LEU A 27 4.88 2.46 16.65
N TYR A 28 3.83 3.01 16.03
CA TYR A 28 3.35 4.35 16.33
C TYR A 28 2.96 4.51 17.82
N ASP A 29 2.17 3.57 18.34
CA ASP A 29 1.70 3.58 19.74
C ASP A 29 2.87 3.52 20.74
N ASN A 30 4.03 3.00 20.32
CA ASN A 30 5.26 2.92 21.12
C ASN A 30 6.27 4.03 20.79
N GLY A 31 5.89 5.06 20.04
CA GLY A 31 6.73 6.22 19.74
C GLY A 31 7.73 6.02 18.59
N PHE A 32 7.71 4.87 17.90
CA PHE A 32 8.56 4.58 16.75
C PHE A 32 7.93 5.10 15.45
N VAL A 33 7.70 6.42 15.37
CA VAL A 33 6.97 7.07 14.26
C VAL A 33 7.64 6.80 12.90
N LYS A 34 8.98 6.86 12.84
CA LYS A 34 9.75 6.61 11.62
C LYS A 34 9.50 5.20 11.07
N ASP A 35 9.67 4.20 11.93
CA ASP A 35 9.41 2.79 11.58
C ASP A 35 7.94 2.56 11.23
N ALA A 36 7.02 3.24 11.92
CA ALA A 36 5.59 3.17 11.65
C ALA A 36 5.26 3.65 10.22
N ILE A 37 5.84 4.76 9.77
CA ILE A 37 5.66 5.28 8.40
C ILE A 37 6.22 4.33 7.36
N SER A 38 7.40 3.74 7.61
CA SER A 38 7.97 2.72 6.73
C SER A 38 7.02 1.53 6.57
N ARG A 39 6.48 0.99 7.68
CA ARG A 39 5.50 -0.09 7.65
C ARG A 39 4.20 0.32 6.95
N LEU A 40 3.70 1.53 7.18
CA LEU A 40 2.50 2.03 6.53
C LEU A 40 2.62 2.02 5.00
N TYR A 41 3.77 2.45 4.48
CA TYR A 41 4.08 2.35 3.05
C TYR A 41 4.01 0.90 2.53
N TYR A 42 4.65 -0.04 3.24
CA TYR A 42 4.67 -1.44 2.83
C TYR A 42 3.25 -2.05 2.81
N SER A 43 2.37 -1.65 3.72
CA SER A 43 0.96 -2.05 3.69
C SER A 43 0.26 -1.64 2.38
N ILE A 44 0.48 -0.41 1.91
CA ILE A 44 -0.06 0.04 0.61
C ILE A 44 0.59 -0.73 -0.53
N LEU A 45 1.90 -0.93 -0.51
CA LEU A 45 2.62 -1.65 -1.56
C LEU A 45 2.03 -3.05 -1.76
N TYR A 46 1.83 -3.82 -0.69
CA TYR A 46 1.26 -5.16 -0.77
C TYR A 46 -0.19 -5.14 -1.26
N SER A 47 -1.00 -4.18 -0.79
CA SER A 47 -2.37 -3.99 -1.30
C SER A 47 -2.39 -3.70 -2.81
N VAL A 48 -1.49 -2.83 -3.29
CA VAL A 48 -1.36 -2.53 -4.72
C VAL A 48 -0.86 -3.74 -5.52
N ARG A 49 0.04 -4.56 -4.97
CA ARG A 49 0.47 -5.81 -5.61
C ARG A 49 -0.69 -6.80 -5.75
N ALA A 50 -1.51 -6.96 -4.70
CA ALA A 50 -2.74 -7.75 -4.77
C ALA A 50 -3.66 -7.25 -5.90
N LEU A 51 -3.84 -5.94 -6.01
CA LEU A 51 -4.62 -5.35 -7.09
C LEU A 51 -4.03 -5.62 -8.48
N LEU A 52 -2.71 -5.50 -8.65
CA LEU A 52 -2.01 -5.76 -9.92
C LEU A 52 -2.10 -7.22 -10.37
N LEU A 53 -2.09 -8.16 -9.42
CA LEU A 53 -2.25 -9.60 -9.71
C LEU A 53 -3.60 -9.92 -10.36
N THR A 54 -4.66 -9.14 -10.12
CA THR A 54 -5.96 -9.29 -10.80
C THR A 54 -5.84 -9.15 -12.32
N LYS A 55 -4.84 -8.39 -12.79
CA LYS A 55 -4.52 -8.18 -14.20
C LYS A 55 -3.32 -9.02 -14.68
N GLY A 56 -2.83 -9.94 -13.85
CA GLY A 56 -1.65 -10.75 -14.15
C GLY A 56 -0.35 -9.94 -14.21
N LEU A 57 -0.28 -8.81 -13.51
CA LEU A 57 0.88 -7.92 -13.50
C LEU A 57 1.69 -8.12 -12.23
N GLU A 58 3.00 -8.35 -12.40
CA GLU A 58 3.94 -8.56 -11.30
C GLU A 58 5.07 -7.51 -11.38
N PRO A 59 4.99 -6.42 -10.60
CA PRO A 59 5.99 -5.37 -10.64
C PRO A 59 7.34 -5.86 -10.09
N LYS A 60 8.43 -5.50 -10.78
CA LYS A 60 9.81 -5.84 -10.38
C LYS A 60 10.48 -4.80 -9.48
N SER A 61 9.83 -3.65 -9.29
CA SER A 61 10.30 -2.57 -8.41
C SER A 61 9.11 -1.80 -7.82
N HIS A 62 9.40 -0.93 -6.85
CA HIS A 62 8.40 -0.12 -6.16
C HIS A 62 7.80 0.93 -7.11
N GLU A 63 8.65 1.56 -7.92
CA GLU A 63 8.27 2.53 -8.96
C GLU A 63 7.46 1.84 -10.06
N ALA A 64 7.80 0.60 -10.40
CA ALA A 64 7.02 -0.20 -11.34
C ALA A 64 5.61 -0.47 -10.81
N ALA A 65 5.46 -0.75 -9.50
CA ALA A 65 4.15 -0.93 -8.89
C ALA A 65 3.30 0.36 -8.98
N LEU A 66 3.88 1.52 -8.64
CA LEU A 66 3.19 2.81 -8.75
C LEU A 66 2.79 3.13 -10.20
N ARG A 67 3.70 2.93 -11.15
CA ARG A 67 3.44 3.18 -12.58
C ARG A 67 2.33 2.27 -13.13
N LEU A 68 2.36 0.98 -12.79
CA LEU A 68 1.34 0.03 -13.25
C LEU A 68 -0.01 0.31 -12.59
N PHE A 69 -0.03 0.69 -11.30
CA PHE A 69 -1.24 1.13 -10.63
C PHE A 69 -1.87 2.33 -11.33
N GLY A 70 -1.06 3.39 -11.57
CA GLY A 70 -1.51 4.56 -12.31
C GLY A 70 -2.03 4.23 -13.71
N LEU A 71 -1.32 3.39 -14.46
CA LEU A 71 -1.68 3.01 -15.82
C LEU A 71 -2.97 2.19 -15.91
N HIS A 72 -3.15 1.21 -15.03
CA HIS A 72 -4.22 0.20 -15.20
C HIS A 72 -5.46 0.44 -14.35
N PHE A 73 -5.35 1.25 -13.29
CA PHE A 73 -6.43 1.47 -12.33
C PHE A 73 -6.83 2.93 -12.21
N VAL A 74 -5.86 3.87 -12.28
CA VAL A 74 -6.19 5.31 -12.26
C VAL A 74 -6.63 5.81 -13.63
N LYS A 75 -5.84 5.56 -14.69
CA LYS A 75 -6.20 5.99 -16.05
C LYS A 75 -7.48 5.34 -16.59
N SER A 76 -7.84 4.16 -16.08
CA SER A 76 -9.09 3.47 -16.44
C SER A 76 -10.31 3.98 -15.67
N GLY A 77 -10.13 4.84 -14.66
CA GLY A 77 -11.20 5.41 -13.84
C GLY A 77 -11.66 4.54 -12.67
N ALA A 78 -11.07 3.36 -12.45
CA ALA A 78 -11.40 2.51 -11.29
C ALA A 78 -10.91 3.13 -9.96
N PHE A 79 -9.81 3.90 -10.02
CA PHE A 79 -9.21 4.64 -8.92
C PHE A 79 -9.00 6.10 -9.33
N GLU A 80 -8.91 6.99 -8.36
CA GLU A 80 -8.79 8.43 -8.60
C GLU A 80 -7.32 8.85 -8.60
N PRO A 81 -6.95 9.98 -9.24
CA PRO A 81 -5.58 10.50 -9.20
C PRO A 81 -5.01 10.66 -7.78
N ARG A 82 -5.86 11.01 -6.81
CA ARG A 82 -5.49 11.10 -5.39
C ARG A 82 -4.96 9.79 -4.81
N ASP A 83 -5.47 8.64 -5.26
CA ASP A 83 -5.07 7.32 -4.76
C ASP A 83 -3.61 7.04 -5.14
N SER A 84 -3.25 7.36 -6.39
CA SER A 84 -1.87 7.30 -6.88
C SER A 84 -0.96 8.28 -6.13
N HIS A 85 -1.47 9.47 -5.81
CA HIS A 85 -0.71 10.47 -5.06
C HIS A 85 -0.39 9.99 -3.63
N VAL A 86 -1.34 9.38 -2.92
CA VAL A 86 -1.12 8.79 -1.59
C VAL A 86 -0.01 7.73 -1.65
N PHE A 87 -0.07 6.81 -2.61
CA PHE A 87 0.97 5.79 -2.75
C PHE A 87 2.35 6.40 -3.04
N SER A 88 2.42 7.39 -3.93
CA SER A 88 3.67 8.10 -4.25
C SER A 88 4.23 8.88 -3.06
N LYS A 89 3.36 9.55 -2.28
CA LYS A 89 3.72 10.31 -1.07
C LYS A 89 4.35 9.39 -0.02
N LEU A 90 3.70 8.26 0.28
CA LEU A 90 4.21 7.28 1.23
C LEU A 90 5.48 6.59 0.75
N MET A 91 5.67 6.40 -0.56
CA MET A 91 6.93 5.89 -1.11
C MET A 91 8.10 6.82 -0.77
N LYS A 92 7.93 8.13 -1.01
CA LYS A 92 8.94 9.14 -0.68
C LYS A 92 9.18 9.21 0.83
N TYR A 93 8.13 9.25 1.65
CA TYR A 93 8.30 9.32 3.10
C TYR A 93 8.91 8.07 3.70
N ARG A 94 8.66 6.90 3.12
CA ARG A 94 9.39 5.69 3.51
C ARG A 94 10.88 5.80 3.19
N GLU A 95 11.29 6.42 2.08
CA GLU A 95 12.72 6.63 1.80
C GLU A 95 13.37 7.52 2.87
N GLU A 96 12.71 8.62 3.26
CA GLU A 96 13.17 9.46 4.37
C GLU A 96 13.20 8.66 5.69
N ALA A 97 12.16 7.86 5.95
CA ALA A 97 12.07 7.02 7.14
C ALA A 97 13.16 5.95 7.22
N ASP A 98 13.47 5.28 6.12
CA ASP A 98 14.41 4.17 6.12
C ASP A 98 15.86 4.65 6.07
N TYR A 99 16.14 5.75 5.36
CA TYR A 99 17.51 6.10 4.99
C TYR A 99 17.99 7.48 5.45
N ASN A 100 17.10 8.41 5.80
CA ASN A 100 17.51 9.74 6.25
C ASN A 100 17.61 9.78 7.79
N PRO A 101 18.82 9.86 8.38
CA PRO A 101 18.99 9.84 9.84
C PRO A 101 18.57 11.16 10.50
N THR A 102 18.42 12.25 9.75
CA THR A 102 18.11 13.58 10.29
C THR A 102 16.67 14.01 10.03
N TYR A 103 15.91 13.28 9.21
CA TYR A 103 14.50 13.58 8.99
C TYR A 103 13.67 13.19 10.21
N ILE A 104 12.85 14.13 10.70
CA ILE A 104 12.01 13.92 11.86
C ILE A 104 10.55 13.94 11.42
N PHE A 105 9.83 12.86 11.73
CA PHE A 105 8.38 12.77 11.58
C PHE A 105 7.70 13.05 12.91
N MET A 106 6.70 13.92 12.89
CA MET A 106 5.83 14.19 14.04
C MET A 106 4.75 13.10 14.15
N PRO A 107 4.22 12.81 15.35
CA PRO A 107 3.11 11.87 15.51
C PRO A 107 1.90 12.20 14.63
N GLU A 108 1.63 13.48 14.39
CA GLU A 108 0.53 13.97 13.56
C GLU A 108 0.72 13.52 12.09
N ASP A 109 1.96 13.52 11.58
CA ASP A 109 2.28 13.04 10.23
C ASP A 109 1.78 11.61 10.04
N PHE A 110 2.02 10.73 11.02
CA PHE A 110 1.56 9.35 10.95
C PHE A 110 0.03 9.27 10.94
N THR A 111 -0.67 10.04 11.77
CA THR A 111 -2.14 9.97 11.84
C THR A 111 -2.81 10.40 10.52
N GLU A 112 -2.30 11.45 9.88
CA GLU A 112 -2.79 11.90 8.58
C GLU A 112 -2.50 10.86 7.48
N LEU A 113 -1.26 10.38 7.42
CA LEU A 113 -0.83 9.37 6.46
C LEU A 113 -1.59 8.05 6.64
N ALA A 114 -1.82 7.61 7.89
CA ALA A 114 -2.56 6.40 8.19
C ALA A 114 -4.01 6.51 7.73
N THR A 115 -4.63 7.67 7.89
CA THR A 115 -5.98 7.93 7.40
C THR A 115 -6.06 7.85 5.87
N GLU A 116 -5.08 8.43 5.16
CA GLU A 116 -4.98 8.34 3.69
C GLU A 116 -4.74 6.89 3.23
N ALA A 117 -3.84 6.17 3.91
CA ALA A 117 -3.51 4.78 3.63
C ALA A 117 -4.70 3.85 3.84
N ASP A 118 -5.40 3.97 4.97
CA ASP A 118 -6.56 3.15 5.31
C ASP A 118 -7.65 3.27 4.24
N ARG A 119 -7.94 4.50 3.79
CA ARG A 119 -8.93 4.75 2.73
C ARG A 119 -8.55 4.04 1.43
N LEU A 120 -7.27 4.12 1.03
CA LEU A 120 -6.80 3.45 -0.18
C LEU A 120 -6.86 1.92 -0.03
N ILE A 121 -6.39 1.37 1.09
CA ILE A 121 -6.41 -0.07 1.36
C ILE A 121 -7.85 -0.60 1.37
N GLN A 122 -8.79 0.12 2.01
CA GLN A 122 -10.21 -0.22 2.00
C GLN A 122 -10.82 -0.19 0.59
N LYS A 123 -10.47 0.80 -0.22
CA LYS A 123 -10.91 0.88 -1.62
C LYS A 123 -10.38 -0.29 -2.44
N ILE A 124 -9.13 -0.68 -2.24
CA ILE A 124 -8.53 -1.88 -2.87
C ILE A 124 -9.26 -3.14 -2.42
N ALA A 125 -9.48 -3.32 -1.11
CA ALA A 125 -10.17 -4.48 -0.58
C ALA A 125 -11.60 -4.61 -1.12
N GLY A 126 -12.34 -3.49 -1.20
CA GLY A 126 -13.67 -3.45 -1.81
C GLY A 126 -13.64 -3.84 -3.28
N TYR A 127 -12.71 -3.28 -4.05
CA TYR A 127 -12.55 -3.63 -5.46
C TYR A 127 -12.21 -5.12 -5.68
N LEU A 128 -11.36 -5.70 -4.83
CA LEU A 128 -11.03 -7.13 -4.88
C LEU A 128 -12.24 -8.01 -4.54
N LYS A 129 -13.06 -7.60 -3.56
CA LYS A 129 -14.30 -8.27 -3.20
C LYS A 129 -15.32 -8.24 -4.34
N ASP A 130 -15.48 -7.11 -5.01
CA ASP A 130 -16.39 -6.97 -6.16
C ASP A 130 -15.98 -7.87 -7.34
N LEU A 131 -14.67 -8.14 -7.48
CA LEU A 131 -14.12 -9.10 -8.44
C LEU A 131 -14.16 -10.57 -7.95
N GLY A 132 -14.63 -10.79 -6.72
CA GLY A 132 -14.75 -12.11 -6.09
C GLY A 132 -13.44 -12.70 -5.59
N TYR A 133 -12.40 -11.90 -5.32
CA TYR A 133 -11.12 -12.36 -4.77
C TYR A 133 -11.04 -12.36 -3.23
N ALA A 134 -12.01 -11.73 -2.56
CA ALA A 134 -12.10 -11.61 -1.10
C ALA A 134 -13.53 -11.83 -0.61
#